data_AF-A0A926BXZ3-F1
#
_entry.id   AF-A0A926BXZ3-F1
#
_cell.length_a   1.000
_cell.length_b   1.000
_cell.length_c   1.000
_cell.angle_alpha   90.00
_cell.angle_beta   90.00
_cell.angle_gamma   90.00
#
_symmetry.space_group_name_H-M   'P 1'
#
loop_
_entity.id
_entity.type
_entity.pdbx_description
1 polymer ?
#
loop_
_entity_poly.entity_id
_entity_poly.type
_entity_poly.pdbx_seq_one_letter_code
_entity_poly.pdbx_strand_id
1 'polypeptide(L)'
;MTDATTPKIIAPPEPEAPDHAVARPGKTTHAVVRIRELDALRGIAALLVVLFHFTMFRPQAEYGFKYGVTGVDLFFMISGYVIFLTINRVRDWRDFIVSRVARLYPAYWTAVLLTTLLLYVFDRPHFFPKATLANLTMLQNFVGTGDLDGAYWTLAVELIFYGLMLLLFVSGQLRTVESWGAVFLSILLGFHLAGPVYFSADYNLMKEYLPFVSHAPLFVSGILFYNLQHRPANWLRHAAIGGCFVFTCYLHDKGGTAMGSISAREHYLILAVYVAIFYLFIGSKLAFLVNRYT
;
A
#
# COMPACT_ATOMS: atom_id res chain seq x y z
N MET A 1 1.59 -90.87 -26.07
CA MET A 1 2.54 -91.55 -25.16
C MET A 1 3.88 -91.60 -25.88
N THR A 2 4.96 -90.93 -25.45
CA THR A 2 5.22 -90.05 -24.30
C THR A 2 6.14 -88.93 -24.85
N ASP A 3 5.68 -87.68 -24.86
CA ASP A 3 5.97 -86.60 -23.91
C ASP A 3 7.47 -86.33 -23.61
N ALA A 4 7.83 -85.05 -23.55
CA ALA A 4 9.20 -84.54 -23.59
C ALA A 4 9.69 -84.02 -22.24
N THR A 5 11.01 -83.87 -22.05
CA THR A 5 11.57 -82.92 -21.06
C THR A 5 13.05 -82.63 -21.30
N THR A 6 13.34 -81.53 -22.00
CA THR A 6 14.67 -80.89 -22.00
C THR A 6 14.76 -79.99 -20.77
N PRO A 7 15.87 -80.00 -19.99
CA PRO A 7 15.95 -79.19 -18.77
C PRO A 7 15.93 -77.69 -19.07
N LYS A 8 15.03 -76.98 -18.39
CA LYS A 8 14.82 -75.54 -18.55
C LYS A 8 15.85 -74.77 -17.71
N ILE A 9 16.80 -74.10 -18.35
CA ILE A 9 17.76 -73.22 -17.68
C ILE A 9 16.99 -72.02 -17.12
N ILE A 10 17.10 -71.77 -15.82
CA ILE A 10 16.49 -70.62 -15.14
C ILE A 10 17.39 -69.40 -15.39
N ALA A 11 16.86 -68.39 -16.07
CA ALA A 11 17.53 -67.10 -16.21
C ALA A 11 17.48 -66.32 -14.87
N PRO A 12 18.46 -65.42 -14.60
CA PRO A 12 18.40 -64.55 -13.43
C PRO A 12 17.16 -63.64 -13.47
N PRO A 13 16.63 -63.19 -12.32
CA PRO A 13 15.60 -62.17 -12.30
C PRO A 13 16.11 -60.88 -12.94
N GLU A 14 15.24 -60.25 -13.74
CA GLU A 14 15.48 -58.96 -14.37
C GLU A 14 15.64 -57.87 -13.30
N PRO A 15 16.59 -56.93 -13.43
CA PRO A 15 16.79 -55.89 -12.40
C PRO A 15 15.53 -55.03 -12.28
N GLU A 16 15.03 -54.86 -11.05
CA GLU A 16 13.88 -54.02 -10.77
C GLU A 16 14.12 -52.61 -11.34
N ALA A 17 13.16 -52.14 -12.16
CA ALA A 17 13.19 -50.78 -12.67
C ALA A 17 13.22 -49.80 -11.49
N PRO A 18 14.02 -48.73 -11.54
CA PRO A 18 14.15 -47.80 -10.42
C PRO A 18 12.78 -47.21 -10.10
N ASP A 19 12.34 -47.41 -8.85
CA ASP A 19 11.08 -46.90 -8.31
C ASP A 19 10.92 -45.43 -8.74
N HIS A 20 9.85 -45.15 -9.49
CA HIS A 20 9.54 -43.81 -9.97
C HIS A 20 9.05 -42.99 -8.79
N ALA A 21 10.00 -42.56 -7.96
CA ALA A 21 9.79 -41.70 -6.82
C ALA A 21 8.97 -40.50 -7.26
N VAL A 22 7.67 -40.53 -6.93
CA VAL A 22 6.71 -39.50 -7.30
C VAL A 22 7.18 -38.21 -6.67
N ALA A 23 7.84 -37.38 -7.48
CA ALA A 23 8.36 -36.08 -7.07
C ALA A 23 7.16 -35.23 -6.65
N ARG A 24 6.90 -35.20 -5.35
CA ARG A 24 5.88 -34.32 -4.75
C ARG A 24 6.17 -32.91 -5.29
N PRO A 25 5.19 -32.23 -5.91
CA PRO A 25 5.44 -30.91 -6.48
C PRO A 25 5.93 -30.01 -5.35
N GLY A 26 7.23 -29.69 -5.40
CA GLY A 26 7.86 -28.86 -4.39
C GLY A 26 7.11 -27.54 -4.34
N LYS A 27 6.83 -27.03 -3.14
CA LYS A 27 6.32 -25.67 -2.98
C LYS A 27 7.29 -24.74 -3.68
N THR A 28 6.95 -24.29 -4.89
CA THR A 28 7.67 -23.23 -5.57
C THR A 28 7.54 -22.01 -4.69
N THR A 29 8.57 -21.73 -3.89
CA THR A 29 8.69 -20.48 -3.14
C THR A 29 8.66 -19.37 -4.17
N HIS A 30 7.48 -18.76 -4.35
CA HIS A 30 7.30 -17.64 -5.26
C HIS A 30 8.26 -16.54 -4.81
N ALA A 31 9.36 -16.39 -5.54
CA ALA A 31 10.39 -15.41 -5.22
C ALA A 31 9.72 -14.05 -5.13
N VAL A 32 9.81 -13.41 -3.95
CA VAL A 32 9.22 -12.09 -3.72
C VAL A 32 9.99 -11.11 -4.58
N VAL A 33 9.46 -10.80 -5.77
CA VAL A 33 10.04 -9.84 -6.71
C VAL A 33 10.04 -8.48 -6.04
N ARG A 34 11.20 -8.11 -5.51
CA ARG A 34 11.44 -6.90 -4.75
C ARG A 34 11.90 -5.79 -5.69
N ILE A 35 11.04 -4.81 -5.93
CA ILE A 35 11.36 -3.64 -6.75
C ILE A 35 12.14 -2.66 -5.87
N ARG A 36 13.47 -2.70 -6.00
CA ARG A 36 14.40 -1.96 -5.14
C ARG A 36 14.23 -0.44 -5.28
N GLU A 37 13.83 0.04 -6.46
CA GLU A 37 13.56 1.46 -6.74
C GLU A 37 12.39 1.98 -5.88
N LEU A 38 11.31 1.20 -5.77
CA LEU A 38 10.15 1.56 -4.94
C LEU A 38 10.45 1.46 -3.44
N ASP A 39 11.34 0.55 -3.05
CA ASP A 39 11.83 0.49 -1.67
C ASP A 39 12.75 1.67 -1.33
N ALA A 40 13.58 2.14 -2.27
CA ALA A 40 14.37 3.35 -2.11
C ALA A 40 13.47 4.60 -2.00
N LEU A 41 12.45 4.71 -2.85
CA LEU A 41 11.45 5.80 -2.76
C LEU A 41 10.65 5.76 -1.45
N ARG A 42 10.36 4.56 -0.91
CA ARG A 42 9.78 4.42 0.45
C ARG A 42 10.75 4.83 1.56
N GLY A 43 12.04 4.53 1.43
CA GLY A 43 13.06 5.00 2.37
C GLY A 43 13.17 6.52 2.39
N ILE A 44 13.13 7.14 1.21
CA ILE A 44 13.05 8.60 1.07
C ILE A 44 11.76 9.13 1.71
N ALA A 45 10.60 8.57 1.38
CA ALA A 45 9.32 8.96 1.97
C ALA A 45 9.30 8.86 3.51
N ALA A 46 9.86 7.78 4.08
CA ALA A 46 10.00 7.62 5.52
C ALA A 46 10.87 8.72 6.14
N LEU A 47 12.03 9.00 5.53
CA LEU A 47 12.95 10.04 6.02
C LEU A 47 12.31 11.44 5.96
N LEU A 48 11.58 11.76 4.88
CA LEU A 48 10.81 13.00 4.74
C LEU A 48 9.81 13.15 5.91
N VAL A 49 9.03 12.12 6.20
CA VAL A 49 8.01 12.13 7.27
C VAL A 49 8.64 12.22 8.66
N VAL A 50 9.77 11.53 8.91
CA VAL A 50 10.49 11.61 10.20
C VAL A 50 11.05 13.02 10.44
N LEU A 51 11.68 13.63 9.43
CA LEU A 51 12.22 14.99 9.54
C LEU A 51 11.11 16.04 9.76
N PHE A 52 9.94 15.83 9.16
CA PHE A 52 8.76 16.65 9.43
C PHE A 52 8.34 16.57 10.90
N HIS A 53 8.08 15.37 11.42
CA HIS A 53 7.66 15.19 12.82
C HIS A 53 8.70 15.70 13.84
N PHE A 54 10.00 15.58 13.54
CA PHE A 54 11.06 16.09 14.40
C PHE A 54 11.11 17.63 14.48
N THR A 55 10.53 18.34 13.50
CA THR A 55 10.61 19.81 13.39
C THR A 55 9.27 20.54 13.52
N MET A 56 8.13 19.88 13.27
CA MET A 56 6.81 20.53 13.18
C MET A 56 6.34 21.29 14.42
N PHE A 57 6.82 20.95 15.62
CA PHE A 57 6.49 21.62 16.89
C PHE A 57 7.71 22.28 17.56
N ARG A 58 8.75 22.63 16.80
CA ARG A 58 9.97 23.26 17.33
C ARG A 58 10.21 24.62 16.67
N PRO A 59 9.73 25.73 17.27
CA PRO A 59 9.94 27.08 16.75
C PRO A 59 11.42 27.47 16.54
N GLN A 60 12.34 26.80 17.25
CA GLN A 60 13.79 26.99 17.15
C GLN A 60 14.43 26.25 15.95
N ALA A 61 13.67 25.42 15.22
CA ALA A 61 14.16 24.79 13.99
C ALA A 61 14.07 25.79 12.82
N GLU A 62 15.11 26.61 12.64
CA GLU A 62 15.21 27.65 11.58
C GLU A 62 14.81 27.15 10.19
N TYR A 63 15.10 25.89 9.88
CA TYR A 63 14.82 25.24 8.60
C TYR A 63 13.79 24.11 8.75
N GLY A 64 12.70 24.36 9.49
CA GLY A 64 11.64 23.39 9.74
C GLY A 64 11.19 22.65 8.47
N PHE A 65 11.18 21.32 8.54
CA PHE A 65 11.12 20.45 7.36
C PHE A 65 9.68 20.23 6.88
N LYS A 66 8.93 21.32 6.73
CA LYS A 66 7.48 21.38 6.46
C LYS A 66 7.04 20.57 5.24
N TYR A 67 7.89 20.47 4.22
CA TYR A 67 7.65 19.69 3.01
C TYR A 67 7.57 18.18 3.28
N GLY A 68 8.19 17.69 4.36
CA GLY A 68 8.29 16.26 4.64
C GLY A 68 6.95 15.54 4.85
N VAL A 69 5.89 16.28 5.19
CA VAL A 69 4.51 15.77 5.26
C VAL A 69 4.02 15.11 3.96
N THR A 70 4.50 15.63 2.81
CA THR A 70 4.16 15.09 1.48
C THR A 70 4.74 13.70 1.23
N GLY A 71 5.69 13.22 2.04
CA GLY A 71 6.13 11.83 2.00
C GLY A 71 4.99 10.82 2.18
N VAL A 72 3.91 11.21 2.86
CA VAL A 72 2.68 10.39 2.96
C VAL A 72 1.98 10.23 1.60
N ASP A 73 1.96 11.27 0.76
CA ASP A 73 1.38 11.19 -0.59
C ASP A 73 2.17 10.20 -1.46
N LEU A 74 3.50 10.26 -1.36
CA LEU A 74 4.41 9.33 -2.04
C LEU A 74 4.21 7.89 -1.54
N PHE A 75 3.99 7.67 -0.23
CA PHE A 75 3.62 6.35 0.30
C PHE A 75 2.33 5.82 -0.33
N PHE A 76 1.27 6.62 -0.38
CA PHE A 76 -0.03 6.21 -0.93
C PHE A 76 0.07 5.88 -2.44
N MET A 77 0.82 6.65 -3.23
CA MET A 77 1.10 6.32 -4.64
C MET A 77 1.86 4.99 -4.79
N ILE A 78 2.92 4.77 -3.99
CA ILE A 78 3.71 3.53 -4.03
C ILE A 78 2.88 2.33 -3.56
N SER A 79 2.03 2.50 -2.55
CA SER A 79 1.15 1.44 -2.07
C SER A 79 0.06 1.10 -3.08
N GLY A 80 -0.52 2.08 -3.80
CA GLY A 80 -1.38 1.83 -4.96
C GLY A 80 -0.73 0.89 -5.99
N TYR A 81 0.50 1.22 -6.40
CA TYR A 81 1.27 0.41 -7.35
C TYR A 81 1.61 -0.99 -6.79
N VAL A 82 2.23 -1.06 -5.61
CA VAL A 82 2.79 -2.31 -5.06
C VAL A 82 1.69 -3.29 -4.62
N ILE A 83 0.55 -2.81 -4.17
CA ILE A 83 -0.59 -3.67 -3.85
C ILE A 83 -1.16 -4.29 -5.11
N PHE A 84 -1.33 -3.52 -6.18
CA PHE A 84 -1.83 -4.07 -7.43
C PHE A 84 -0.82 -5.03 -8.09
N LEU A 85 0.49 -4.74 -8.01
CA LEU A 85 1.56 -5.69 -8.34
C LEU A 85 1.46 -7.01 -7.54
N THR A 86 1.19 -6.92 -6.23
CA THR A 86 1.10 -8.08 -5.35
C THR A 86 -0.15 -8.91 -5.68
N ILE A 87 -1.30 -8.25 -5.84
CA ILE A 87 -2.61 -8.92 -6.00
C ILE A 87 -2.77 -9.60 -7.37
N ASN A 88 -2.06 -9.12 -8.41
CA ASN A 88 -1.99 -9.81 -9.70
C ASN A 88 -1.06 -11.05 -9.71
N ARG A 89 -0.35 -11.34 -8.60
CA ARG A 89 0.63 -12.44 -8.51
C ARG A 89 0.28 -13.53 -7.51
N VAL A 90 -0.60 -13.24 -6.54
CA VAL A 90 -1.14 -14.27 -5.65
C VAL A 90 -2.20 -15.12 -6.36
N ARG A 91 -2.38 -16.36 -5.91
CA ARG A 91 -3.45 -17.25 -6.39
C ARG A 91 -4.65 -17.28 -5.44
N ASP A 92 -4.39 -17.22 -4.14
CA ASP A 92 -5.42 -17.19 -3.09
C ASP A 92 -5.51 -15.78 -2.47
N TRP A 93 -6.71 -15.37 -2.08
CA TRP A 93 -6.95 -14.16 -1.28
C TRP A 93 -6.38 -14.29 0.14
N ARG A 94 -6.24 -15.52 0.65
CA ARG A 94 -5.56 -15.80 1.92
C ARG A 94 -4.09 -15.38 1.87
N ASP A 95 -3.39 -15.71 0.77
CA ASP A 95 -1.99 -15.31 0.56
C ASP A 95 -1.83 -13.78 0.56
N PHE A 96 -2.78 -13.08 -0.07
CA PHE A 96 -2.82 -11.61 -0.04
C PHE A 96 -2.93 -11.07 1.39
N ILE A 97 -3.93 -11.53 2.15
CA ILE A 97 -4.13 -11.09 3.54
C ILE A 97 -2.89 -11.37 4.39
N VAL A 98 -2.38 -12.60 4.38
CA VAL A 98 -1.20 -12.98 5.17
C VAL A 98 0.01 -12.12 4.78
N SER A 99 0.22 -11.88 3.49
CA SER A 99 1.32 -11.02 3.00
C SER A 99 1.17 -9.54 3.39
N ARG A 100 -0.03 -9.05 3.71
CA ARG A 100 -0.24 -7.67 4.22
C ARG A 100 -0.16 -7.61 5.73
N VAL A 101 -0.81 -8.53 6.44
CA VAL A 101 -0.77 -8.60 7.91
C VAL A 101 0.67 -8.77 8.40
N ALA A 102 1.41 -9.74 7.85
CA ALA A 102 2.81 -9.96 8.22
C ALA A 102 3.77 -8.80 7.88
N ARG A 103 3.34 -7.84 7.05
CA ARG A 103 4.12 -6.66 6.68
C ARG A 103 3.80 -5.44 7.56
N LEU A 104 2.53 -5.22 7.93
CA LEU A 104 2.12 -4.04 8.68
C LEU A 104 2.12 -4.27 10.20
N TYR A 105 1.49 -5.36 10.65
CA TYR A 105 1.17 -5.55 12.07
C TYR A 105 2.41 -5.68 12.98
N PRO A 106 3.52 -6.37 12.61
CA PRO A 106 4.69 -6.47 13.48
C PRO A 106 5.33 -5.11 13.82
N ALA A 107 5.51 -4.25 12.80
CA ALA A 107 6.04 -2.91 12.99
C ALA A 107 5.05 -2.01 13.74
N TYR A 108 3.77 -2.09 13.40
CA TYR A 108 2.73 -1.28 14.02
C TYR A 108 2.48 -1.64 15.49
N TRP A 109 2.41 -2.93 15.85
CA TRP A 109 2.33 -3.35 17.25
C TRP A 109 3.55 -2.92 18.06
N THR A 110 4.75 -2.97 17.46
CA THR A 110 5.97 -2.46 18.12
C THR A 110 5.83 -0.96 18.39
N ALA A 111 5.32 -0.17 17.44
CA ALA A 111 5.06 1.25 17.63
C ALA A 111 3.98 1.50 18.70
N VAL A 112 2.82 0.85 18.62
CA VAL A 112 1.72 1.00 19.59
C VAL A 112 2.18 0.68 21.02
N LEU A 113 2.89 -0.42 21.22
CA LEU A 113 3.41 -0.82 22.53
C LEU A 113 4.49 0.16 23.04
N LEU A 114 5.37 0.64 22.15
CA LEU A 114 6.39 1.63 22.51
C LEU A 114 5.76 2.99 22.88
N THR A 115 4.83 3.51 22.08
CA THR A 115 4.09 4.74 22.39
C THR A 115 3.34 4.60 23.71
N THR A 116 2.64 3.48 23.93
CA THR A 116 1.93 3.20 25.19
C THR A 116 2.89 3.18 26.39
N LEU A 117 4.07 2.57 26.24
CA LEU A 117 5.10 2.54 27.28
C LEU A 117 5.65 3.94 27.57
N LEU A 118 5.95 4.73 26.52
CA LEU A 118 6.46 6.09 26.68
C LEU A 118 5.44 7.01 27.35
N LEU A 119 4.17 6.97 26.92
CA LEU A 119 3.07 7.70 27.58
C LEU A 119 2.94 7.28 29.05
N TYR A 120 2.96 5.98 29.35
CA TYR A 120 2.91 5.49 30.73
C TYR A 120 4.10 5.95 31.59
N VAL A 121 5.32 6.00 31.03
CA VAL A 121 6.53 6.41 31.75
C VAL A 121 6.58 7.92 31.98
N PHE A 122 6.24 8.73 30.98
CA PHE A 122 6.48 10.18 30.97
C PHE A 122 5.23 11.05 31.19
N ASP A 123 4.04 10.62 30.78
CA ASP A 123 2.80 11.40 30.82
C ASP A 123 1.75 10.75 31.74
N ARG A 124 2.07 10.74 33.03
CA ARG A 124 1.57 9.78 34.02
C ARG A 124 0.06 9.62 34.24
N PRO A 125 -0.85 10.60 34.08
CA PRO A 125 -2.20 10.44 34.63
C PRO A 125 -3.13 9.52 33.83
N HIS A 126 -2.90 9.33 32.53
CA HIS A 126 -3.93 8.82 31.61
C HIS A 126 -3.52 7.57 30.81
N PHE A 127 -3.22 6.48 31.51
CA PHE A 127 -3.13 5.16 30.86
C PHE A 127 -4.52 4.72 30.36
N PHE A 128 -4.72 4.71 29.03
CA PHE A 128 -5.98 4.31 28.39
C PHE A 128 -5.89 2.87 27.82
N PRO A 129 -6.15 1.81 28.60
CA PRO A 129 -6.08 0.44 28.09
C PRO A 129 -7.09 0.18 26.98
N LYS A 130 -8.29 0.80 27.04
CA LYS A 130 -9.29 0.73 25.95
C LYS A 130 -8.74 1.31 24.64
N ALA A 131 -8.09 2.47 24.69
CA ALA A 131 -7.50 3.10 23.50
C ALA A 131 -6.32 2.28 22.97
N THR A 132 -5.49 1.70 23.85
CA THR A 132 -4.39 0.80 23.47
C THR A 132 -4.91 -0.44 22.74
N LEU A 133 -5.91 -1.12 23.30
CA LEU A 133 -6.52 -2.30 22.69
C LEU A 133 -7.18 -1.99 21.34
N ALA A 134 -7.88 -0.85 21.23
CA ALA A 134 -8.44 -0.39 19.97
C ALA A 134 -7.34 -0.08 18.93
N ASN A 135 -6.28 0.62 19.35
CA ASN A 135 -5.14 0.97 18.50
C ASN A 135 -4.43 -0.29 18.00
N LEU A 136 -4.24 -1.35 18.80
CA LEU A 136 -3.64 -2.63 18.35
C LEU A 136 -4.39 -3.31 17.18
N THR A 137 -5.61 -2.89 16.86
CA THR A 137 -6.42 -3.41 15.74
C THR A 137 -6.45 -2.52 14.49
N MET A 138 -5.88 -1.31 14.53
CA MET A 138 -6.08 -0.24 13.53
C MET A 138 -7.56 0.23 13.38
N LEU A 139 -8.44 -0.09 14.34
CA LEU A 139 -9.87 0.29 14.30
C LEU A 139 -10.23 1.42 15.29
N GLN A 140 -9.24 2.09 15.89
CA GLN A 140 -9.43 3.11 16.93
C GLN A 140 -10.36 4.26 16.52
N ASN A 141 -10.40 4.64 15.24
CA ASN A 141 -11.30 5.66 14.73
C ASN A 141 -12.75 5.15 14.70
N PHE A 142 -12.99 3.90 14.26
CA PHE A 142 -14.32 3.27 14.32
C PHE A 142 -14.82 3.02 15.75
N VAL A 143 -13.92 2.83 16.72
CA VAL A 143 -14.26 2.65 18.15
C VAL A 143 -14.38 4.00 18.89
N GLY A 144 -14.03 5.12 18.24
CA GLY A 144 -14.11 6.46 18.83
C GLY A 144 -13.09 6.72 19.95
N THR A 145 -11.95 6.02 19.96
CA THR A 145 -10.88 6.24 20.97
C THR A 145 -9.77 7.18 20.48
N GLY A 146 -9.72 7.46 19.18
CA GLY A 146 -8.64 8.21 18.55
C GLY A 146 -7.31 7.43 18.48
N ASP A 147 -6.39 7.99 17.68
CA ASP A 147 -5.02 7.48 17.56
C ASP A 147 -4.20 7.77 18.82
N LEU A 148 -3.39 6.80 19.27
CA LEU A 148 -2.40 7.01 20.34
C LEU A 148 -1.21 7.87 19.88
N ASP A 149 -0.97 7.94 18.57
CA ASP A 149 0.05 8.77 17.93
C ASP A 149 -0.51 9.37 16.64
N GLY A 150 -0.32 10.67 16.44
CA GLY A 150 -0.87 11.42 15.30
C GLY A 150 -0.41 10.95 13.91
N ALA A 151 0.52 10.00 13.80
CA ALA A 151 0.90 9.38 12.54
C ALA A 151 0.06 8.13 12.16
N TYR A 152 -0.69 7.54 13.10
CA TYR A 152 -1.31 6.21 12.91
C TYR A 152 -2.45 6.15 11.89
N TRP A 153 -3.17 7.25 11.68
CA TRP A 153 -4.21 7.36 10.64
C TRP A 153 -3.73 6.89 9.25
N THR A 154 -2.45 7.09 8.91
CA THR A 154 -1.88 6.71 7.60
C THR A 154 -1.95 5.20 7.34
N LEU A 155 -1.78 4.38 8.38
CA LEU A 155 -1.86 2.92 8.30
C LEU A 155 -3.31 2.43 8.23
N ALA A 156 -4.24 3.12 8.90
CA ALA A 156 -5.67 2.84 8.77
C ALA A 156 -6.16 3.13 7.33
N VAL A 157 -5.68 4.21 6.70
CA VAL A 157 -5.93 4.51 5.29
C VAL A 157 -5.40 3.42 4.35
N GLU A 158 -4.18 2.90 4.59
CA GLU A 158 -3.68 1.74 3.84
C GLU A 158 -4.53 0.47 4.05
N LEU A 159 -4.97 0.20 5.29
CA LEU A 159 -5.79 -0.97 5.60
C LEU A 159 -7.15 -0.94 4.89
N ILE A 160 -7.80 0.22 4.83
CA ILE A 160 -9.03 0.43 4.04
C ILE A 160 -8.78 0.13 2.56
N PHE A 161 -7.69 0.65 1.99
CA PHE A 161 -7.31 0.37 0.60
C PHE A 161 -7.08 -1.13 0.36
N TYR A 162 -6.44 -1.83 1.29
CA TYR A 162 -6.21 -3.28 1.17
C TYR A 162 -7.53 -4.05 1.22
N GLY A 163 -8.49 -3.62 2.03
CA GLY A 163 -9.86 -4.17 2.06
C GLY A 163 -10.59 -3.99 0.73
N LEU A 164 -10.56 -2.78 0.15
CA LEU A 164 -11.15 -2.51 -1.16
C LEU A 164 -10.53 -3.36 -2.28
N MET A 165 -9.20 -3.50 -2.28
CA MET A 165 -8.50 -4.35 -3.25
C MET A 165 -8.80 -5.84 -3.07
N LEU A 166 -8.96 -6.30 -1.82
CA LEU A 166 -9.40 -7.66 -1.51
C LEU A 166 -10.82 -7.92 -2.01
N LEU A 167 -11.76 -6.98 -1.82
CA LEU A 167 -13.14 -7.08 -2.35
C LEU A 167 -13.17 -7.15 -3.89
N LEU A 168 -12.37 -6.34 -4.57
CA LEU A 168 -12.21 -6.41 -6.03
C LEU A 168 -11.57 -7.74 -6.49
N PHE A 169 -10.71 -8.35 -5.67
CA PHE A 169 -10.11 -9.66 -5.97
C PHE A 169 -11.09 -10.81 -5.79
N VAL A 170 -11.76 -10.89 -4.63
CA VAL A 170 -12.73 -11.95 -4.33
C VAL A 170 -13.95 -11.90 -5.25
N SER A 171 -14.36 -10.70 -5.70
CA SER A 171 -15.40 -10.56 -6.73
C SER A 171 -14.95 -10.83 -8.17
N GLY A 172 -13.65 -11.12 -8.41
CA GLY A 172 -13.10 -11.39 -9.75
C GLY A 172 -12.90 -10.15 -10.63
N GLN A 173 -13.05 -8.94 -10.08
CA GLN A 173 -13.14 -7.67 -10.82
C GLN A 173 -11.81 -6.92 -10.97
N LEU A 174 -10.66 -7.52 -10.63
CA LEU A 174 -9.34 -6.91 -10.85
C LEU A 174 -9.09 -6.48 -12.30
N ARG A 175 -9.68 -7.17 -13.28
CA ARG A 175 -9.52 -6.81 -14.70
C ARG A 175 -10.10 -5.43 -15.02
N THR A 176 -11.21 -5.06 -14.36
CA THR A 176 -11.96 -3.81 -14.51
C THR A 176 -11.63 -2.77 -13.43
N VAL A 177 -10.51 -2.92 -12.71
CA VAL A 177 -10.05 -1.97 -11.66
C VAL A 177 -9.98 -0.52 -12.15
N GLU A 178 -9.66 -0.29 -13.43
CA GLU A 178 -9.58 1.06 -14.01
C GLU A 178 -10.98 1.71 -14.09
N SER A 179 -12.01 0.92 -14.42
CA SER A 179 -13.41 1.35 -14.46
C SER A 179 -13.97 1.56 -13.04
N TRP A 180 -13.70 0.64 -12.11
CA TRP A 180 -14.10 0.79 -10.72
C TRP A 180 -13.42 1.98 -10.04
N GLY A 181 -12.14 2.20 -10.32
CA GLY A 181 -11.41 3.40 -9.88
C GLY A 181 -12.05 4.68 -10.41
N ALA A 182 -12.41 4.73 -11.70
CA ALA A 182 -13.09 5.89 -12.29
C ALA A 182 -14.46 6.15 -11.63
N VAL A 183 -15.30 5.11 -11.48
CA VAL A 183 -16.61 5.23 -10.80
C VAL A 183 -16.45 5.70 -9.35
N PHE A 184 -15.51 5.11 -8.61
CA PHE A 184 -15.25 5.46 -7.22
C PHE A 184 -14.75 6.90 -7.07
N LEU A 185 -13.81 7.34 -7.91
CA LEU A 185 -13.35 8.73 -7.92
C LEU A 185 -14.45 9.72 -8.36
N SER A 186 -15.35 9.34 -9.27
CA SER A 186 -16.52 10.17 -9.61
C SER A 186 -17.47 10.36 -8.43
N ILE A 187 -17.73 9.30 -7.66
CA ILE A 187 -18.56 9.35 -6.44
C ILE A 187 -17.88 10.25 -5.39
N LEU A 188 -16.58 10.07 -5.15
CA LEU A 188 -15.82 10.91 -4.21
C LEU A 188 -15.77 12.38 -4.66
N LEU A 189 -15.66 12.66 -5.96
CA LEU A 189 -15.70 14.02 -6.48
C LEU A 189 -17.07 14.66 -6.19
N GLY A 190 -18.16 13.92 -6.41
CA GLY A 190 -19.51 14.35 -6.01
C GLY A 190 -19.62 14.63 -4.51
N PHE A 191 -19.08 13.75 -3.66
CA PHE A 191 -19.03 13.93 -2.21
C PHE A 191 -18.27 15.20 -1.79
N HIS A 192 -17.08 15.46 -2.36
CA HIS A 192 -16.31 16.67 -2.01
C HIS A 192 -16.86 17.97 -2.61
N LEU A 193 -17.61 17.91 -3.71
CA LEU A 193 -18.31 19.07 -4.29
C LEU A 193 -19.60 19.41 -3.52
N ALA A 194 -20.44 18.42 -3.21
CA ALA A 194 -21.73 18.62 -2.57
C ALA A 194 -21.66 18.67 -1.04
N GLY A 195 -20.77 17.88 -0.43
CA GLY A 195 -20.64 17.74 1.02
C GLY A 195 -20.45 19.06 1.78
N PRO A 196 -19.48 19.92 1.42
CA PRO A 196 -19.28 21.20 2.09
C PRO A 196 -20.49 22.15 2.02
N VAL A 197 -21.31 22.04 0.97
CA VAL A 197 -22.40 22.97 0.66
C VAL A 197 -23.72 22.52 1.28
N TYR A 198 -24.04 21.22 1.17
CA TYR A 198 -25.35 20.68 1.54
C TYR A 198 -25.33 19.80 2.80
N PHE A 199 -24.17 19.23 3.17
CA PHE A 199 -24.04 18.21 4.22
C PHE A 199 -22.80 18.45 5.09
N SER A 200 -22.54 19.71 5.47
CA SER A 200 -21.23 20.14 6.00
C SER A 200 -20.80 19.43 7.29
N ALA A 201 -21.74 19.06 8.15
CA ALA A 201 -21.47 18.28 9.36
C ALA A 201 -21.03 16.84 9.02
N ASP A 202 -21.85 16.11 8.26
CA ASP A 202 -21.57 14.73 7.84
C ASP A 202 -20.29 14.65 6.98
N TYR A 203 -20.06 15.66 6.13
CA TYR A 203 -18.85 15.79 5.32
C TYR A 203 -17.58 15.89 6.16
N ASN A 204 -17.61 16.65 7.25
CA ASN A 204 -16.46 16.76 8.15
C ASN A 204 -16.27 15.48 8.96
N LEU A 205 -17.35 14.92 9.51
CA LEU A 205 -17.33 13.65 10.23
C LEU A 205 -16.78 12.49 9.36
N MET A 206 -17.21 12.39 8.11
CA MET A 206 -16.73 11.34 7.20
C MET A 206 -15.24 11.46 6.85
N LYS A 207 -14.69 12.68 6.73
CA LYS A 207 -13.23 12.84 6.54
C LYS A 207 -12.43 12.47 7.79
N GLU A 208 -12.96 12.77 8.98
CA GLU A 208 -12.31 12.47 10.26
C GLU A 208 -12.26 10.96 10.52
N TYR A 209 -13.38 10.26 10.32
CA TYR A 209 -13.49 8.81 10.59
C TYR A 209 -13.02 7.94 9.41
N LEU A 210 -13.10 8.43 8.17
CA LEU A 210 -12.72 7.72 6.95
C LEU A 210 -11.78 8.54 6.05
N PRO A 211 -10.57 8.93 6.53
CA PRO A 211 -9.65 9.80 5.80
C PRO A 211 -9.24 9.30 4.40
N PHE A 212 -9.42 8.01 4.11
CA PHE A 212 -9.23 7.45 2.76
C PHE A 212 -9.99 8.20 1.65
N VAL A 213 -11.15 8.82 1.95
CA VAL A 213 -11.91 9.63 0.97
C VAL A 213 -11.07 10.77 0.37
N SER A 214 -10.22 11.40 1.19
CA SER A 214 -9.36 12.52 0.79
C SER A 214 -8.05 12.09 0.10
N HIS A 215 -7.75 10.79 0.05
CA HIS A 215 -6.46 10.26 -0.44
C HIS A 215 -6.57 9.20 -1.55
N ALA A 216 -7.78 8.69 -1.82
CA ALA A 216 -8.03 7.68 -2.86
C ALA A 216 -7.40 7.98 -4.24
N PRO A 217 -7.36 9.24 -4.76
CA PRO A 217 -6.73 9.53 -6.05
C PRO A 217 -5.24 9.13 -6.13
N LEU A 218 -4.50 9.22 -5.01
CA LEU A 218 -3.10 8.83 -4.94
C LEU A 218 -2.94 7.32 -5.15
N PHE A 219 -3.74 6.51 -4.45
CA PHE A 219 -3.76 5.06 -4.62
C PHE A 219 -4.18 4.65 -6.04
N VAL A 220 -5.22 5.26 -6.60
CA VAL A 220 -5.66 5.00 -7.98
C VAL A 220 -4.58 5.37 -9.00
N SER A 221 -3.86 6.49 -8.80
CA SER A 221 -2.72 6.85 -9.67
C SER A 221 -1.62 5.78 -9.66
N GLY A 222 -1.32 5.17 -8.51
CA GLY A 222 -0.37 4.05 -8.40
C GLY A 222 -0.80 2.82 -9.20
N ILE A 223 -2.09 2.48 -9.19
CA ILE A 223 -2.67 1.40 -10.01
C ILE A 223 -2.55 1.74 -11.51
N LEU A 224 -2.82 2.99 -11.90
CA LEU A 224 -2.70 3.44 -13.28
C LEU A 224 -1.24 3.39 -13.78
N PHE A 225 -0.27 3.77 -12.94
CA PHE A 225 1.16 3.62 -13.26
C PHE A 225 1.57 2.15 -13.43
N TYR A 226 1.06 1.23 -12.59
CA TYR A 226 1.28 -0.20 -12.79
C TYR A 226 0.73 -0.67 -14.15
N ASN A 227 -0.51 -0.30 -14.47
CA ASN A 227 -1.14 -0.70 -15.72
C ASN A 227 -0.44 -0.09 -16.94
N LEU A 228 0.07 1.13 -16.83
CA LEU A 228 0.84 1.77 -17.91
C LEU A 228 2.17 1.03 -18.20
N GLN A 229 2.75 0.35 -17.21
CA GLN A 229 3.96 -0.45 -17.37
C GLN A 229 3.71 -1.89 -17.84
N HIS A 230 2.54 -2.48 -17.51
CA HIS A 230 2.25 -3.91 -17.73
C HIS A 230 1.14 -4.19 -18.79
N ARG A 231 0.47 -3.16 -19.31
CA ARG A 231 -0.54 -3.26 -20.38
C ARG A 231 -0.09 -2.42 -21.58
N PRO A 232 -0.59 -2.68 -22.82
CA PRO A 232 -0.29 -1.84 -23.97
C PRO A 232 -0.57 -0.36 -23.72
N ALA A 233 0.23 0.50 -24.36
CA ALA A 233 0.16 1.95 -24.24
C ALA A 233 -1.27 2.47 -24.50
N ASN A 234 -1.74 3.37 -23.65
CA ASN A 234 -3.08 3.94 -23.75
C ASN A 234 -3.06 5.38 -23.23
N TRP A 235 -3.35 6.35 -24.10
CA TRP A 235 -3.38 7.77 -23.73
C TRP A 235 -4.41 8.07 -22.63
N LEU A 236 -5.50 7.30 -22.54
CA LEU A 236 -6.51 7.43 -21.49
C LEU A 236 -5.92 7.20 -20.09
N ARG A 237 -4.87 6.37 -19.94
CA ARG A 237 -4.19 6.20 -18.65
C ARG A 237 -3.42 7.44 -18.24
N HIS A 238 -2.75 8.09 -19.19
CA HIS A 238 -2.07 9.37 -18.94
C HIS A 238 -3.08 10.46 -18.57
N ALA A 239 -4.21 10.54 -19.28
CA ALA A 239 -5.31 11.45 -18.94
C ALA A 239 -5.91 11.16 -17.55
N ALA A 240 -6.11 9.89 -17.20
CA ALA A 240 -6.61 9.49 -15.88
C ALA A 240 -5.61 9.80 -14.74
N ILE A 241 -4.30 9.64 -14.97
CA ILE A 241 -3.24 10.09 -14.04
C ILE A 241 -3.30 11.61 -13.88
N GLY A 242 -3.48 12.37 -14.96
CA GLY A 242 -3.72 13.82 -14.90
C GLY A 242 -4.97 14.19 -14.11
N GLY A 243 -6.06 13.45 -14.28
CA GLY A 243 -7.28 13.59 -13.47
C GLY A 243 -7.04 13.31 -11.99
N CYS A 244 -6.29 12.26 -11.64
CA CYS A 244 -5.91 11.97 -10.25
C CYS A 244 -5.03 13.09 -9.65
N PHE A 245 -4.11 13.65 -10.43
CA PHE A 245 -3.29 14.80 -10.04
C PHE A 245 -4.17 16.03 -9.74
N VAL A 246 -5.03 16.44 -10.69
CA VAL A 246 -5.93 17.60 -10.52
C VAL A 246 -6.87 17.40 -9.33
N PHE A 247 -7.41 16.18 -9.15
CA PHE A 247 -8.29 15.88 -8.02
C PHE A 247 -7.53 15.94 -6.69
N THR A 248 -6.31 15.41 -6.61
CA THR A 248 -5.46 15.53 -5.40
C THR A 248 -5.15 16.99 -5.07
N CYS A 249 -4.84 17.82 -6.09
CA CYS A 249 -4.65 19.26 -5.90
C CYS A 249 -5.92 19.94 -5.35
N TYR A 250 -7.10 19.60 -5.88
CA TYR A 250 -8.38 20.10 -5.37
C TYR A 250 -8.70 19.64 -3.94
N LEU A 251 -8.08 18.56 -3.45
CA LEU A 251 -8.27 18.03 -2.09
C LEU A 251 -7.31 18.63 -1.05
N HIS A 252 -6.35 19.48 -1.45
CA HIS A 252 -5.34 20.07 -0.56
C HIS A 252 -5.94 20.73 0.69
N ASP A 253 -7.03 21.49 0.55
CA ASP A 253 -7.77 22.20 1.59
C ASP A 253 -8.96 21.38 2.15
N LYS A 254 -9.10 20.10 1.76
CA LYS A 254 -10.25 19.24 2.07
C LYS A 254 -9.84 17.96 2.81
N GLY A 255 -8.84 18.08 3.68
CA GLY A 255 -8.22 16.96 4.39
C GLY A 255 -7.05 16.32 3.65
N GLY A 256 -6.40 17.06 2.75
CA GLY A 256 -5.10 16.64 2.20
C GLY A 256 -4.01 16.60 3.29
N THR A 257 -3.05 15.70 3.13
CA THR A 257 -1.85 15.54 3.98
C THR A 257 -1.14 16.86 4.28
N ALA A 258 -0.98 17.69 3.25
CA ALA A 258 -0.28 18.96 3.26
C ALA A 258 -1.04 20.12 3.93
N MET A 259 -2.32 19.92 4.30
CA MET A 259 -3.20 20.96 4.82
C MET A 259 -2.61 21.60 6.09
N GLY A 260 -2.52 22.94 6.11
CA GLY A 260 -1.94 23.70 7.23
C GLY A 260 -0.41 23.64 7.38
N SER A 261 0.28 22.75 6.65
CA SER A 261 1.75 22.60 6.74
C SER A 261 2.50 23.33 5.63
N ILE A 262 1.98 23.30 4.41
CA ILE A 262 2.55 23.98 3.23
C ILE A 262 1.45 24.63 2.40
N SER A 263 1.79 25.60 1.56
CA SER A 263 0.81 26.23 0.67
C SER A 263 0.39 25.28 -0.46
N ALA A 264 -0.81 25.51 -1.00
CA ALA A 264 -1.34 24.78 -2.15
C ALA A 264 -0.35 24.75 -3.33
N ARG A 265 0.32 25.87 -3.65
CA ARG A 265 1.31 25.94 -4.73
C ARG A 265 2.51 25.03 -4.48
N GLU A 266 3.04 25.01 -3.25
CA GLU A 266 4.14 24.11 -2.87
C GLU A 266 3.71 22.64 -2.96
N HIS A 267 2.50 22.31 -2.50
CA HIS A 267 1.95 20.95 -2.59
C HIS A 267 1.80 20.49 -4.05
N TYR A 268 1.25 21.34 -4.93
CA TYR A 268 1.05 20.99 -6.34
C TYR A 268 2.38 20.75 -7.07
N LEU A 269 3.42 21.54 -6.76
CA LEU A 269 4.76 21.37 -7.31
C LEU A 269 5.39 20.06 -6.85
N ILE A 270 5.27 19.71 -5.57
CA ILE A 270 5.79 18.44 -5.04
C ILE A 270 5.03 17.24 -5.63
N LEU A 271 3.71 17.32 -5.74
CA LEU A 271 2.91 16.27 -6.37
C LEU A 271 3.28 16.08 -7.85
N ALA A 272 3.59 17.17 -8.58
CA ALA A 272 4.08 17.09 -9.94
C ALA A 272 5.46 16.41 -10.02
N VAL A 273 6.35 16.65 -9.04
CA VAL A 273 7.62 15.93 -8.90
C VAL A 273 7.38 14.45 -8.64
N TYR A 274 6.43 14.06 -7.78
CA TYR A 274 6.10 12.63 -7.57
C TYR A 274 5.54 11.95 -8.81
N VAL A 275 4.64 12.61 -9.54
CA VAL A 275 4.14 12.12 -10.84
C VAL A 275 5.29 11.96 -11.85
N ALA A 276 6.22 12.92 -11.92
CA ALA A 276 7.41 12.83 -12.77
C ALA A 276 8.35 11.68 -12.36
N ILE A 277 8.59 11.49 -11.06
CA ILE A 277 9.38 10.36 -10.52
C ILE A 277 8.74 9.02 -10.91
N PHE A 278 7.42 8.89 -10.85
CA PHE A 278 6.73 7.67 -11.30
C PHE A 278 6.85 7.45 -12.82
N TYR A 279 6.82 8.51 -13.64
CA TYR A 279 7.11 8.38 -15.07
C TYR A 279 8.55 7.96 -15.35
N LEU A 280 9.53 8.48 -14.60
CA LEU A 280 10.93 8.03 -14.68
C LEU A 280 11.10 6.58 -14.21
N PHE A 281 10.36 6.17 -13.18
CA PHE A 281 10.35 4.81 -12.65
C PHE A 281 9.87 3.80 -13.70
N ILE A 282 8.67 3.98 -14.27
CA ILE A 282 8.15 3.06 -15.29
C ILE A 282 9.02 3.05 -16.56
N GLY A 283 9.66 4.20 -16.89
CA GLY A 283 10.64 4.32 -17.96
C GLY A 283 12.01 3.71 -17.65
N SER A 284 12.17 3.00 -16.52
CA SER A 284 13.43 2.39 -16.04
C SER A 284 14.59 3.38 -15.83
N LYS A 285 14.32 4.69 -15.76
CA LYS A 285 15.33 5.75 -15.60
C LYS A 285 15.78 5.96 -14.16
N LEU A 286 15.14 5.33 -13.18
CA LEU A 286 15.54 5.38 -11.76
C LEU A 286 16.54 4.30 -11.34
N ALA A 287 17.05 3.48 -12.27
CA ALA A 287 17.99 2.40 -11.96
C ALA A 287 19.25 2.86 -11.20
N PHE A 288 19.63 4.14 -11.30
CA PHE A 288 20.76 4.73 -10.55
C PHE A 288 20.53 4.80 -9.02
N LEU A 289 19.27 4.87 -8.56
CA LEU A 289 18.94 4.85 -7.12
C LEU A 289 19.29 3.50 -6.48
N VAL A 290 19.34 2.45 -7.30
CA VAL A 290 19.62 1.07 -6.91
C VAL A 290 20.99 0.71 -7.46
N ASN A 291 22.01 1.24 -6.80
CA ASN A 291 23.38 1.17 -7.27
C ASN A 291 23.79 -0.27 -7.63
N ARG A 292 24.09 -0.49 -8.92
CA ARG A 292 24.62 -1.76 -9.43
C ARG A 292 26.14 -1.73 -9.30
N TYR A 293 26.63 -1.77 -8.06
CA TYR A 293 27.97 -2.29 -7.85
C TYR A 293 27.97 -3.75 -8.31
N THR A 294 28.93 -4.04 -9.19
CA THR A 294 28.94 -5.15 -10.15
C THR A 294 29.14 -6.50 -9.48
#